data_AF-V9ILP5-F1
#
_entry.id   AF-V9ILP5-F1
#
_cell.length_a   1.000
_cell.length_b   1.000
_cell.length_c   1.000
_cell.angle_alpha   90.00
_cell.angle_beta   90.00
_cell.angle_gamma   90.00
#
_symmetry.space_group_name_H-M   'P 1'
#
loop_
_entity.id
_entity.type
_entity.pdbx_description
1 polymer ?
#
loop_
_entity_poly.entity_id
_entity_poly.type
_entity_poly.pdbx_seq_one_letter_code
_entity_poly.pdbx_strand_id
1 'polypeptide(L)'
;MTNVYRNVQNVIVKIGPHRSTQSSLLINCHFDTFPESPGGSDDGASCAVMLEILRVISHSSKLLKHNIIFLFNGAEENLLQASHGFITQHPWAKEVRAFINLEACGAGGRELLFQAGPDSSWMLQIYATSVPYPYASSLAQEIFESGIVPGDTDFRIFRDFGNVSGLDFAWATNGYVYHTKFDNIHQIPLGSLQRTGDNILALLQGIILDNYLSEIPFQDHTGNPVFFDFLGTFVIRWPQYMACTINIISIIVSIYSIYLNIQNARRDTKKSIYLKHLLLCTGAIIVSWLVSILSCTLIALILTKLGKVMSWYARPAWLFFLYVVPTIFLSMTFFLFIGSRQKKEVKSAWILYQIYCDSYSIIWISILSFCVVFEIRSGFIPLHWVVFPTIGNIIRCNFFNKWRGWKWLFYYLMTTCLPYIQSFYLIIGALYLFIPIMGRSGSSINSEVVMANMLCILFSLLLSFTLPFVLLIKNAERILSVLMGIFLITIGVLILTSTWFSL
;
A
#
# COMPACT_ATOMS: atom_id res chain seq x y z
N MET A 1 -27.82 -11.82 12.87
CA MET A 1 -27.89 -13.04 12.05
C MET A 1 -27.32 -14.17 12.90
N THR A 2 -28.02 -15.28 13.09
CA THR A 2 -27.51 -16.44 13.85
C THR A 2 -26.93 -17.44 12.86
N ASN A 3 -25.60 -17.67 12.91
CA ASN A 3 -24.91 -18.64 12.06
C ASN A 3 -24.88 -20.00 12.79
N VAL A 4 -25.39 -21.07 12.16
CA VAL A 4 -25.42 -22.43 12.72
C VAL A 4 -24.88 -23.39 11.67
N TYR A 5 -23.88 -24.18 12.05
CA TYR A 5 -23.22 -25.14 11.15
C TYR A 5 -23.04 -26.49 11.85
N ARG A 6 -22.95 -27.56 11.04
CA ARG A 6 -22.84 -28.94 11.51
C ARG A 6 -21.98 -29.74 10.53
N ASN A 7 -21.20 -30.69 11.07
CA ASN A 7 -20.34 -31.60 10.29
C ASN A 7 -19.30 -30.87 9.42
N VAL A 8 -18.86 -29.69 9.85
CA VAL A 8 -17.72 -29.00 9.26
C VAL A 8 -16.43 -29.67 9.75
N GLN A 9 -15.45 -29.83 8.88
CA GLN A 9 -14.24 -30.61 9.14
C GLN A 9 -13.00 -29.72 9.31
N ASN A 10 -12.10 -30.15 10.20
CA ASN A 10 -10.75 -29.64 10.38
C ASN A 10 -9.78 -30.82 10.37
N VAL A 11 -8.58 -30.62 9.81
CA VAL A 11 -7.44 -31.53 10.00
C VAL A 11 -6.41 -30.80 10.85
N ILE A 12 -6.06 -31.37 12.00
CA ILE A 12 -5.23 -30.71 13.02
C ILE A 12 -4.04 -31.59 13.35
N VAL A 13 -2.83 -31.04 13.26
CA VAL A 13 -1.59 -31.73 13.60
C VAL A 13 -0.84 -30.90 14.64
N LYS A 14 -0.38 -31.54 15.72
CA LYS A 14 0.42 -30.89 16.77
C LYS A 14 1.80 -31.50 16.84
N ILE A 15 2.83 -30.66 16.72
CA ILE A 15 4.23 -31.03 16.96
C ILE A 15 4.73 -30.19 18.14
N GLY A 16 5.51 -30.78 19.03
CA GLY A 16 6.04 -30.07 20.19
C GLY A 16 7.30 -30.70 20.77
N PRO A 17 7.89 -30.07 21.79
CA PRO A 17 8.98 -30.65 22.55
C PRO A 17 8.63 -32.00 23.16
N HIS A 18 9.66 -32.78 23.50
CA HIS A 18 9.50 -34.01 24.27
C HIS A 18 8.85 -33.75 25.64
N ARG A 19 9.15 -32.60 26.26
CA ARG A 19 8.47 -32.13 27.48
C ARG A 19 7.25 -31.32 27.09
N SER A 20 6.07 -31.70 27.58
CA SER A 20 4.83 -31.00 27.27
C SER A 20 4.91 -29.52 27.67
N THR A 21 4.46 -28.65 26.77
CA THR A 21 4.26 -27.22 26.98
C THR A 21 2.81 -26.87 26.69
N GLN A 22 2.29 -25.82 27.32
CA GLN A 22 0.93 -25.30 27.09
C GLN A 22 0.92 -24.06 26.18
N SER A 23 2.07 -23.66 25.66
CA SER A 23 2.18 -22.55 24.70
C SER A 23 2.35 -23.13 23.30
N SER A 24 1.40 -22.80 22.42
CA SER A 24 1.37 -23.22 21.03
C SER A 24 1.30 -22.02 20.09
N LEU A 25 2.08 -22.07 19.01
CA LEU A 25 1.86 -21.25 17.83
C LEU A 25 0.88 -21.98 16.91
N LEU A 26 -0.19 -21.32 16.50
CA LEU A 26 -1.10 -21.81 15.48
C LEU A 26 -0.60 -21.36 14.09
N ILE A 27 -0.57 -22.27 13.13
CA ILE A 27 -0.43 -21.93 11.71
C ILE A 27 -1.67 -22.46 10.99
N ASN A 28 -2.36 -21.57 10.28
CA ASN A 28 -3.67 -21.81 9.67
C ASN A 28 -3.64 -21.55 8.17
N CYS A 29 -4.36 -22.39 7.45
CA CYS A 29 -4.79 -22.22 6.06
C CYS A 29 -6.12 -22.98 5.90
N HIS A 30 -6.91 -22.66 4.87
CA HIS A 30 -8.12 -23.42 4.57
C HIS A 30 -7.88 -24.42 3.43
N PHE A 31 -8.64 -25.52 3.42
CA PHE A 31 -8.54 -26.56 2.39
C PHE A 31 -9.80 -26.68 1.53
N ASP A 32 -10.91 -26.06 1.94
CA ASP A 32 -12.07 -25.92 1.07
C ASP A 32 -11.82 -24.87 -0.01
N THR A 33 -12.70 -24.81 -1.00
CA THR A 33 -12.54 -23.92 -2.15
C THR A 33 -13.88 -23.31 -2.55
N PHE A 34 -13.82 -22.10 -3.10
CA PHE A 34 -14.97 -21.44 -3.69
C PHE A 34 -15.69 -22.32 -4.72
N PRO A 35 -17.04 -22.28 -4.81
CA PRO A 35 -17.78 -23.02 -5.82
C PRO A 35 -17.23 -22.81 -7.24
N GLU A 36 -17.03 -23.92 -7.96
CA GLU A 36 -16.47 -23.94 -9.34
C GLU A 36 -14.98 -23.57 -9.47
N SER A 37 -14.30 -23.26 -8.37
CA SER A 37 -12.84 -23.08 -8.32
C SER A 37 -12.13 -24.42 -8.07
N PRO A 38 -10.95 -24.67 -8.69
CA PRO A 38 -10.08 -25.77 -8.29
C PRO A 38 -9.34 -25.50 -6.97
N GLY A 39 -9.29 -24.25 -6.51
CA GLY A 39 -8.61 -23.83 -5.28
C GLY A 39 -7.10 -23.98 -5.31
N GLY A 40 -6.49 -23.73 -6.49
CA GLY A 40 -5.04 -23.87 -6.67
C GLY A 40 -4.27 -22.92 -5.75
N SER A 41 -4.54 -21.62 -5.86
CA SER A 41 -3.94 -20.61 -4.99
C SER A 41 -4.73 -20.37 -3.71
N ASP A 42 -6.06 -20.45 -3.80
CA ASP A 42 -7.00 -20.18 -2.72
C ASP A 42 -7.77 -21.48 -2.32
N ASP A 43 -7.27 -22.28 -1.39
CA ASP A 43 -6.02 -22.07 -0.62
C ASP A 43 -5.11 -23.32 -0.59
N GLY A 44 -5.17 -24.12 -1.67
CA GLY A 44 -4.36 -25.32 -1.85
C GLY A 44 -2.85 -25.06 -1.82
N ALA A 45 -2.40 -23.88 -2.24
CA ALA A 45 -1.00 -23.46 -2.20
C ALA A 45 -0.50 -23.31 -0.75
N SER A 46 -1.26 -22.66 0.14
CA SER A 46 -0.89 -22.52 1.54
C SER A 46 -0.95 -23.85 2.27
N CYS A 47 -1.91 -24.72 1.93
CA CYS A 47 -1.92 -26.11 2.37
C CYS A 47 -0.60 -26.83 2.04
N ALA A 48 -0.12 -26.71 0.79
CA ALA A 48 1.14 -27.31 0.37
C ALA A 48 2.35 -26.73 1.11
N VAL A 49 2.39 -25.40 1.33
CA VAL A 49 3.43 -24.74 2.13
C VAL A 49 3.43 -25.26 3.57
N MET A 50 2.26 -25.34 4.21
CA MET A 50 2.14 -25.84 5.58
C MET A 50 2.55 -27.31 5.71
N LEU A 51 2.20 -28.17 4.75
CA LEU A 51 2.63 -29.56 4.72
C LEU A 51 4.15 -29.70 4.56
N GLU A 52 4.77 -28.86 3.73
CA GLU A 52 6.23 -28.87 3.57
C GLU A 52 6.95 -28.38 4.83
N ILE A 53 6.45 -27.33 5.47
CA ILE A 53 6.96 -26.84 6.76
C ILE A 53 6.82 -27.93 7.83
N LEU A 54 5.68 -28.62 7.89
CA LEU A 54 5.45 -29.75 8.78
C LEU A 54 6.47 -30.87 8.55
N ARG A 55 6.76 -31.20 7.29
CA ARG A 55 7.77 -32.21 6.91
C ARG A 55 9.17 -31.77 7.37
N VAL A 56 9.56 -30.53 7.09
CA VAL A 56 10.88 -29.99 7.46
C VAL A 56 11.06 -29.97 8.98
N ILE A 57 10.05 -29.55 9.74
CA ILE A 57 10.14 -29.46 11.20
C ILE A 57 10.13 -30.85 11.84
N SER A 58 9.29 -31.77 11.38
CA SER A 58 9.22 -33.13 11.93
C SER A 58 10.50 -33.95 11.73
N HIS A 59 11.27 -33.66 10.68
CA HIS A 59 12.56 -34.31 10.40
C HIS A 59 13.76 -33.51 10.95
N SER A 60 13.52 -32.35 11.56
CA SER A 60 14.58 -31.53 12.14
C SER A 60 15.08 -32.14 13.45
N SER A 61 16.40 -32.11 13.66
CA SER A 61 17.01 -32.47 14.94
C SER A 61 16.96 -31.33 15.98
N LYS A 62 16.47 -30.14 15.60
CA LYS A 62 16.35 -29.00 16.52
C LYS A 62 15.26 -29.26 17.54
N LEU A 63 15.59 -29.13 18.83
CA LEU A 63 14.62 -29.20 19.91
C LEU A 63 13.73 -27.95 19.91
N LEU A 64 12.42 -28.16 19.79
CA LEU A 64 11.43 -27.08 19.88
C LEU A 64 11.24 -26.66 21.33
N LYS A 65 11.02 -25.37 21.60
CA LYS A 65 10.62 -24.90 22.95
C LYS A 65 9.11 -24.84 23.14
N HIS A 66 8.39 -24.62 22.05
CA HIS A 66 6.94 -24.44 22.01
C HIS A 66 6.28 -25.42 21.05
N ASN A 67 4.98 -25.67 21.25
CA ASN A 67 4.21 -26.47 20.31
C ASN A 67 3.92 -25.65 19.05
N ILE A 68 3.72 -26.34 17.94
CA ILE A 68 3.12 -25.83 16.72
C ILE A 68 1.84 -26.63 16.48
N ILE A 69 0.74 -25.93 16.27
CA ILE A 69 -0.52 -26.52 15.81
C ILE A 69 -0.70 -26.11 14.35
N PHE A 70 -0.69 -27.09 13.46
CA PHE A 70 -1.08 -26.91 12.06
C PHE A 70 -2.57 -27.17 11.96
N LEU A 71 -3.32 -26.16 11.54
CA LEU A 71 -4.76 -26.22 11.33
C LEU A 71 -5.04 -26.06 9.85
N PHE A 72 -5.46 -27.15 9.21
CA PHE A 72 -6.04 -27.12 7.88
C PHE A 72 -7.55 -27.11 8.10
N ASN A 73 -8.18 -25.95 7.92
CA ASN A 73 -9.59 -25.80 8.23
C ASN A 73 -10.46 -25.86 6.96
N GLY A 74 -11.75 -26.18 7.14
CA GLY A 74 -12.71 -26.18 6.05
C GLY A 74 -13.76 -25.08 6.21
N ALA A 75 -14.65 -24.98 5.22
CA ALA A 75 -15.75 -24.01 5.23
C ALA A 75 -15.30 -22.57 5.56
N GLU A 76 -14.12 -22.16 5.12
CA GLU A 76 -13.67 -20.76 5.12
C GLU A 76 -14.57 -19.98 4.17
N GLU A 77 -14.67 -20.49 2.94
CA GLU A 77 -15.40 -19.91 1.80
C GLU A 77 -16.91 -19.83 2.07
N ASN A 78 -17.35 -20.58 3.09
CA ASN A 78 -18.71 -20.55 3.63
C ASN A 78 -18.75 -19.96 5.04
N LEU A 79 -18.22 -18.73 5.18
CA LEU A 79 -18.28 -17.90 6.39
C LEU A 79 -17.42 -18.39 7.57
N LEU A 80 -16.20 -18.86 7.30
CA LEU A 80 -15.15 -19.07 8.31
C LEU A 80 -15.55 -20.05 9.43
N GLN A 81 -16.35 -21.06 9.10
CA GLN A 81 -17.07 -21.84 10.11
C GLN A 81 -16.17 -22.81 10.88
N ALA A 82 -15.19 -23.43 10.23
CA ALA A 82 -14.36 -24.43 10.91
C ALA A 82 -13.30 -23.84 11.82
N SER A 83 -12.69 -22.70 11.44
CA SER A 83 -11.80 -21.94 12.33
C SER A 83 -12.56 -21.49 13.58
N HIS A 84 -13.81 -21.07 13.43
CA HIS A 84 -14.67 -20.70 14.57
C HIS A 84 -14.94 -21.91 15.47
N GLY A 85 -15.25 -23.06 14.87
CA GLY A 85 -15.40 -24.32 15.61
C GLY A 85 -14.13 -24.71 16.37
N PHE A 86 -12.95 -24.58 15.75
CA PHE A 86 -11.68 -24.87 16.39
C PHE A 86 -11.43 -23.95 17.59
N ILE A 87 -11.41 -22.64 17.37
CA ILE A 87 -10.97 -21.69 18.40
C ILE A 87 -11.91 -21.63 19.60
N THR A 88 -13.21 -21.88 19.39
CA THR A 88 -14.21 -21.82 20.48
C THR A 88 -14.43 -23.14 21.21
N GLN A 89 -14.21 -24.29 20.56
CA GLN A 89 -14.58 -25.60 21.13
C GLN A 89 -13.40 -26.56 21.34
N HIS A 90 -12.34 -26.47 20.54
CA HIS A 90 -11.29 -27.49 20.55
C HIS A 90 -10.39 -27.37 21.81
N PRO A 91 -10.05 -28.47 22.52
CA PRO A 91 -9.24 -28.40 23.73
C PRO A 91 -7.88 -27.69 23.55
N TRP A 92 -7.21 -27.91 22.40
CA TRP A 92 -5.93 -27.26 22.09
C TRP A 92 -6.03 -25.76 21.82
N ALA A 93 -7.22 -25.21 21.56
CA ALA A 93 -7.38 -23.77 21.36
C ALA A 93 -6.90 -22.96 22.57
N LYS A 94 -7.06 -23.49 23.77
CA LYS A 94 -6.60 -22.88 25.04
C LYS A 94 -5.08 -22.74 25.15
N GLU A 95 -4.35 -23.51 24.35
CA GLU A 95 -2.88 -23.48 24.30
C GLU A 95 -2.36 -22.46 23.27
N VAL A 96 -3.22 -21.96 22.37
CA VAL A 96 -2.80 -21.00 21.35
C VAL A 96 -2.43 -19.69 22.02
N ARG A 97 -1.26 -19.16 21.68
CA ARG A 97 -0.73 -17.88 22.20
C ARG A 97 -0.54 -16.85 21.10
N ALA A 98 -0.30 -17.30 19.89
CA ALA A 98 -0.23 -16.50 18.68
C ALA A 98 -0.61 -17.34 17.48
N PHE A 99 -0.92 -16.70 16.35
CA PHE A 99 -1.17 -17.43 15.11
C PHE A 99 -0.54 -16.77 13.86
N ILE A 100 -0.33 -17.58 12.84
CA ILE A 100 -0.02 -17.16 11.47
C ILE A 100 -1.16 -17.68 10.59
N ASN A 101 -1.81 -16.79 9.85
CA ASN A 101 -2.78 -17.15 8.83
C ASN A 101 -2.16 -16.95 7.45
N LEU A 102 -2.36 -17.94 6.57
CA LEU A 102 -1.94 -17.89 5.18
C LEU A 102 -3.19 -17.86 4.32
N GLU A 103 -3.16 -17.01 3.30
CA GLU A 103 -4.31 -16.75 2.46
C GLU A 103 -3.92 -16.39 1.02
N ALA A 104 -4.88 -16.35 0.12
CA ALA A 104 -4.67 -15.83 -1.23
C ALA A 104 -5.87 -15.02 -1.73
N CYS A 105 -5.61 -13.86 -2.34
CA CYS A 105 -6.58 -13.15 -3.18
C CYS A 105 -6.12 -13.06 -4.64
N GLY A 106 -5.12 -13.88 -5.01
CA GLY A 106 -4.54 -14.03 -6.33
C GLY A 106 -3.48 -15.13 -6.39
N ALA A 107 -3.15 -15.56 -7.61
CA ALA A 107 -2.21 -16.67 -7.83
C ALA A 107 -0.74 -16.22 -7.85
N GLY A 108 -0.18 -15.95 -6.67
CA GLY A 108 1.26 -15.80 -6.45
C GLY A 108 1.74 -14.37 -6.19
N GLY A 109 2.98 -14.11 -6.60
CA GLY A 109 3.73 -12.90 -6.24
C GLY A 109 4.49 -13.07 -4.93
N ARG A 110 4.58 -11.99 -4.15
CA ARG A 110 5.15 -12.00 -2.79
C ARG A 110 3.98 -12.02 -1.81
N GLU A 111 4.03 -12.88 -0.80
CA GLU A 111 3.06 -12.88 0.31
C GLU A 111 3.16 -11.58 1.10
N LEU A 112 2.08 -10.81 1.07
CA LEU A 112 1.98 -9.53 1.74
C LEU A 112 1.50 -9.79 3.17
N LEU A 113 2.27 -9.38 4.17
CA LEU A 113 1.74 -9.19 5.52
C LEU A 113 0.78 -7.99 5.49
N PHE A 114 -0.52 -8.30 5.48
CA PHE A 114 -1.58 -7.31 5.32
C PHE A 114 -2.44 -7.14 6.58
N GLN A 115 -2.33 -8.00 7.58
CA GLN A 115 -2.87 -7.73 8.91
C GLN A 115 -1.91 -8.17 10.01
N ALA A 116 -1.80 -7.36 11.05
CA ALA A 116 -1.18 -7.73 12.30
C ALA A 116 -2.16 -7.47 13.45
N GLY A 117 -2.33 -8.45 14.32
CA GLY A 117 -3.26 -8.40 15.45
C GLY A 117 -2.86 -7.35 16.49
N PRO A 118 -3.75 -7.05 17.46
CA PRO A 118 -3.39 -6.19 18.59
C PRO A 118 -2.17 -6.75 19.34
N ASP A 119 -1.31 -5.91 19.90
CA ASP A 119 -0.11 -6.32 20.64
C ASP A 119 0.88 -7.23 19.86
N SER A 120 0.85 -7.16 18.53
CA SER A 120 1.73 -7.94 17.62
C SER A 120 3.15 -7.41 17.47
N SER A 121 3.54 -6.37 18.22
CA SER A 121 4.85 -5.70 18.11
C SER A 121 6.04 -6.67 18.19
N TRP A 122 5.95 -7.70 19.03
CA TRP A 122 7.00 -8.72 19.17
C TRP A 122 7.04 -9.67 17.95
N MET A 123 5.89 -10.03 17.37
CA MET A 123 5.84 -10.84 16.14
C MET A 123 6.40 -10.06 14.95
N LEU A 124 6.06 -8.76 14.85
CA LEU A 124 6.62 -7.87 13.83
C LEU A 124 8.14 -7.70 13.99
N GLN A 125 8.64 -7.68 15.23
CA GLN A 125 10.07 -7.70 15.50
C GLN A 125 10.72 -8.97 14.97
N ILE A 126 10.16 -10.14 15.26
CA ILE A 126 10.70 -11.42 14.77
C ILE A 126 10.60 -11.49 13.24
N TYR A 127 9.49 -11.04 12.67
CA TYR A 127 9.31 -10.94 11.21
C TYR A 127 10.43 -10.11 10.58
N ALA A 128 10.65 -8.89 11.08
CA ALA A 128 11.65 -7.99 10.54
C ALA A 128 13.10 -8.51 10.64
N THR A 129 13.41 -9.37 11.63
CA THR A 129 14.78 -9.88 11.84
C THR A 129 15.03 -11.27 11.27
N SER A 130 13.98 -12.08 11.13
CA SER A 130 14.12 -13.51 10.80
C SER A 130 13.74 -13.80 9.35
N VAL A 131 12.81 -13.03 8.78
CA VAL A 131 12.27 -13.31 7.44
C VAL A 131 13.25 -12.83 6.36
N PRO A 132 13.70 -13.72 5.45
CA PRO A 132 14.73 -13.39 4.46
C PRO A 132 14.22 -12.44 3.38
N TYR A 133 12.94 -12.49 3.03
CA TYR A 133 12.37 -11.66 1.97
C TYR A 133 11.08 -10.97 2.39
N PRO A 134 11.14 -9.94 3.26
CA PRO A 134 9.93 -9.36 3.80
C PRO A 134 9.10 -8.58 2.77
N TYR A 135 7.79 -8.57 2.97
CA TYR A 135 6.83 -7.74 2.23
C TYR A 135 5.63 -7.47 3.13
N ALA A 136 5.46 -6.22 3.57
CA ALA A 136 4.53 -5.89 4.65
C ALA A 136 4.02 -4.46 4.51
N SER A 137 2.75 -4.21 4.84
CA SER A 137 2.20 -2.86 4.73
C SER A 137 1.03 -2.61 5.67
N SER A 138 1.21 -1.68 6.61
CA SER A 138 0.11 -1.15 7.42
C SER A 138 -0.92 -0.37 6.60
N LEU A 139 -0.54 0.14 5.42
CA LEU A 139 -1.52 0.69 4.46
C LEU A 139 -2.46 -0.42 3.96
N ALA A 140 -1.93 -1.61 3.65
CA ALA A 140 -2.77 -2.72 3.23
C ALA A 140 -3.73 -3.15 4.35
N GLN A 141 -3.25 -3.16 5.61
CA GLN A 141 -4.10 -3.39 6.77
C GLN A 141 -5.23 -2.36 6.88
N GLU A 142 -4.94 -1.06 6.76
CA GLU A 142 -5.97 -0.02 6.79
C GLU A 142 -6.99 -0.14 5.65
N ILE A 143 -6.52 -0.49 4.44
CA ILE A 143 -7.41 -0.70 3.29
C ILE A 143 -8.32 -1.91 3.54
N PHE A 144 -7.80 -3.01 4.08
CA PHE A 144 -8.59 -4.20 4.38
C PHE A 144 -9.60 -3.93 5.50
N GLU A 145 -9.15 -3.33 6.61
CA GLU A 145 -10.00 -2.96 7.75
C GLU A 145 -11.09 -1.94 7.40
N SER A 146 -10.90 -1.12 6.36
CA SER A 146 -11.91 -0.18 5.88
C SER A 146 -13.14 -0.84 5.25
N GLY A 147 -13.05 -2.12 4.88
CA GLY A 147 -14.10 -2.86 4.19
C GLY A 147 -14.23 -2.52 2.70
N ILE A 148 -13.32 -1.71 2.13
CA ILE A 148 -13.29 -1.41 0.69
C ILE A 148 -12.91 -2.66 -0.13
N VAL A 149 -12.01 -3.49 0.40
CA VAL A 149 -11.68 -4.79 -0.18
C VAL A 149 -12.73 -5.80 0.30
N PRO A 150 -13.52 -6.40 -0.60
CA PRO A 150 -14.47 -7.42 -0.21
C PRO A 150 -13.71 -8.69 0.19
N GLY A 151 -13.98 -9.18 1.39
CA GLY A 151 -13.34 -10.38 1.94
C GLY A 151 -13.26 -10.31 3.45
N ASP A 152 -13.04 -11.46 4.04
CA ASP A 152 -12.78 -11.67 5.46
C ASP A 152 -11.92 -12.94 5.53
N THR A 153 -11.22 -13.17 6.63
CA THR A 153 -10.31 -14.32 6.73
C THR A 153 -10.42 -14.94 8.12
N ASP A 154 -9.92 -16.16 8.26
CA ASP A 154 -9.83 -16.82 9.57
C ASP A 154 -9.05 -16.02 10.62
N PHE A 155 -8.19 -15.08 10.20
CA PHE A 155 -7.55 -14.13 11.10
C PHE A 155 -8.56 -13.43 12.01
N ARG A 156 -9.70 -12.98 11.44
CA ARG A 156 -10.75 -12.34 12.24
C ARG A 156 -11.30 -13.30 13.27
N ILE A 157 -11.49 -14.56 12.91
CA ILE A 157 -12.06 -15.55 13.82
C ILE A 157 -11.16 -15.78 15.03
N PHE A 158 -9.86 -15.96 14.80
CA PHE A 158 -8.90 -16.13 15.90
C PHE A 158 -8.77 -14.86 16.76
N ARG A 159 -8.81 -13.68 16.13
CA ARG A 159 -8.77 -12.39 16.84
C ARG A 159 -10.03 -12.15 17.68
N ASP A 160 -11.20 -12.22 17.07
CA ASP A 160 -12.46 -11.76 17.68
C ASP A 160 -13.07 -12.80 18.63
N PHE A 161 -12.96 -14.09 18.31
CA PHE A 161 -13.55 -15.18 19.10
C PHE A 161 -12.53 -15.91 19.97
N GLY A 162 -11.25 -15.89 19.59
CA GLY A 162 -10.16 -16.47 20.36
C GLY A 162 -9.43 -15.47 21.28
N ASN A 163 -9.56 -14.17 21.02
CA ASN A 163 -8.72 -13.13 21.62
C ASN A 163 -7.21 -13.44 21.48
N VAL A 164 -6.82 -13.98 20.33
CA VAL A 164 -5.43 -14.32 20.01
C VAL A 164 -4.90 -13.29 19.01
N SER A 165 -3.68 -12.81 19.22
CA SER A 165 -3.00 -11.97 18.24
C SER A 165 -2.27 -12.83 17.20
N GLY A 166 -2.26 -12.39 15.95
CA GLY A 166 -1.56 -13.10 14.88
C GLY A 166 -1.09 -12.20 13.75
N LEU A 167 -0.58 -12.82 12.70
CA LEU A 167 -0.19 -12.19 11.45
C LEU A 167 -0.96 -12.86 10.30
N ASP A 168 -1.45 -12.05 9.35
CA ASP A 168 -2.18 -12.51 8.17
C ASP A 168 -1.41 -12.19 6.89
N PHE A 169 -1.18 -13.22 6.08
CA PHE A 169 -0.38 -13.15 4.86
C PHE A 169 -1.22 -13.53 3.66
N ALA A 170 -1.23 -12.70 2.61
CA ALA A 170 -1.95 -13.01 1.39
C ALA A 170 -1.08 -12.87 0.14
N TRP A 171 -1.26 -13.78 -0.82
CA TRP A 171 -0.93 -13.49 -2.21
C TRP A 171 -1.96 -12.55 -2.84
N ALA A 172 -1.50 -11.61 -3.67
CA ALA A 172 -2.38 -10.64 -4.35
C ALA A 172 -2.02 -10.42 -5.83
N THR A 173 -0.96 -11.06 -6.33
CA THR A 173 -0.60 -10.95 -7.75
C THR A 173 -1.49 -11.90 -8.56
N ASN A 174 -1.79 -11.53 -9.81
CA ASN A 174 -2.68 -12.30 -10.67
C ASN A 174 -4.08 -12.56 -10.06
N GLY A 175 -4.67 -11.56 -9.40
CA GLY A 175 -6.02 -11.66 -8.81
C GLY A 175 -7.16 -11.90 -9.80
N TYR A 176 -6.87 -11.96 -11.11
CA TYR A 176 -7.84 -12.24 -12.18
C TYR A 176 -8.41 -13.66 -12.10
N VAL A 177 -7.65 -14.61 -11.53
CA VAL A 177 -8.04 -16.03 -11.46
C VAL A 177 -8.73 -16.40 -10.16
N TYR A 178 -8.63 -15.55 -9.13
CA TYR A 178 -9.22 -15.76 -7.80
C TYR A 178 -10.73 -16.03 -7.88
N HIS A 179 -11.20 -17.05 -7.16
CA HIS A 179 -12.59 -17.51 -7.17
C HIS A 179 -13.13 -17.82 -8.58
N THR A 180 -12.29 -18.38 -9.45
CA THR A 180 -12.70 -18.83 -10.78
C THR A 180 -12.16 -20.22 -11.09
N LYS A 181 -12.74 -20.87 -12.11
CA LYS A 181 -12.21 -22.11 -12.69
C LYS A 181 -10.74 -22.05 -13.14
N PHE A 182 -10.19 -20.84 -13.27
CA PHE A 182 -8.80 -20.64 -13.68
C PHE A 182 -7.82 -20.63 -12.50
N ASP A 183 -8.29 -20.64 -11.25
CA ASP A 183 -7.43 -20.80 -10.08
C ASP A 183 -6.90 -22.23 -9.95
N ASN A 184 -5.98 -22.58 -10.83
CA ASN A 184 -5.34 -23.89 -10.86
C ASN A 184 -3.83 -23.78 -10.66
N ILE A 185 -3.20 -24.91 -10.38
CA ILE A 185 -1.77 -25.02 -10.09
C ILE A 185 -0.85 -24.41 -11.15
N HIS A 186 -1.28 -24.32 -12.42
CA HIS A 186 -0.45 -23.75 -13.49
C HIS A 186 -0.35 -22.23 -13.42
N GLN A 187 -1.25 -21.56 -12.68
CA GLN A 187 -1.19 -20.12 -12.46
C GLN A 187 -0.18 -19.72 -11.37
N ILE A 188 0.27 -20.68 -10.54
CA ILE A 188 1.11 -20.41 -9.39
C ILE A 188 2.58 -20.48 -9.79
N PRO A 189 3.34 -19.37 -9.67
CA PRO A 189 4.79 -19.43 -9.88
C PRO A 189 5.46 -20.25 -8.77
N LEU A 190 6.29 -21.23 -9.14
CA LEU A 190 7.05 -22.03 -8.16
C LEU A 190 7.92 -21.17 -7.23
N GLY A 191 8.44 -20.04 -7.73
CA GLY A 191 9.20 -19.08 -6.93
C GLY A 191 8.37 -18.42 -5.82
N SER A 192 7.05 -18.25 -6.01
CA SER A 192 6.15 -17.76 -4.96
C SER A 192 5.99 -18.78 -3.85
N LEU A 193 5.73 -20.06 -4.18
CA LEU A 193 5.65 -21.14 -3.21
C LEU A 193 6.93 -21.27 -2.38
N GLN A 194 8.09 -21.32 -3.05
CA GLN A 194 9.38 -21.44 -2.36
C GLN A 194 9.63 -20.25 -1.43
N ARG A 195 9.40 -19.02 -1.92
CA ARG A 195 9.58 -17.81 -1.11
C ARG A 195 8.69 -17.80 0.12
N THR A 196 7.39 -18.10 -0.05
CA THR A 196 6.45 -18.15 1.07
C THR A 196 6.86 -19.24 2.06
N GLY A 197 7.27 -20.42 1.59
CA GLY A 197 7.84 -21.47 2.45
C GLY A 197 9.06 -21.02 3.24
N ASP A 198 10.04 -20.40 2.58
CA ASP A 198 11.26 -19.87 3.22
C ASP A 198 10.92 -18.83 4.29
N ASN A 199 10.02 -17.89 3.98
CA ASN A 199 9.62 -16.81 4.86
C ASN A 199 8.83 -17.30 6.08
N ILE A 200 7.81 -18.14 5.86
CA ILE A 200 6.98 -18.66 6.95
C ILE A 200 7.76 -19.63 7.82
N LEU A 201 8.63 -20.47 7.26
CA LEU A 201 9.53 -21.34 8.04
C LEU A 201 10.47 -20.51 8.93
N ALA A 202 11.09 -19.45 8.38
CA ALA A 202 12.00 -18.60 9.13
C ALA A 202 11.28 -17.84 10.26
N LEU A 203 10.10 -17.29 9.97
CA LEU A 203 9.24 -16.65 10.98
C LEU A 203 8.86 -17.63 12.08
N LEU A 204 8.37 -18.81 11.71
CA LEU A 204 7.96 -19.85 12.64
C LEU A 204 9.14 -20.26 13.54
N GLN A 205 10.33 -20.53 12.97
CA GLN A 205 11.53 -20.86 13.73
C GLN A 205 11.93 -19.73 14.69
N GLY A 206 11.85 -18.47 14.26
CA GLY A 206 12.12 -17.32 15.12
C GLY A 206 11.16 -17.21 16.31
N ILE A 207 9.89 -17.59 16.13
CA ILE A 207 8.89 -17.59 17.19
C ILE A 207 9.05 -18.77 18.16
N ILE A 208 9.26 -19.99 17.66
CA ILE A 208 9.17 -21.21 18.48
C ILE A 208 10.48 -21.64 19.15
N LEU A 209 11.62 -21.18 18.66
CA LEU A 209 12.95 -21.55 19.20
C LEU A 209 13.41 -20.60 20.31
N ASP A 210 12.75 -19.46 20.47
CA ASP A 210 12.99 -18.52 21.55
C ASP A 210 11.84 -18.54 22.57
N ASN A 211 11.98 -17.83 23.70
CA ASN A 211 11.03 -17.89 24.81
C ASN A 211 9.79 -16.99 24.62
N TYR A 212 9.64 -16.30 23.47
CA TYR A 212 8.59 -15.30 23.22
C TYR A 212 7.16 -15.81 23.47
N LEU A 213 6.87 -17.08 23.20
CA LEU A 213 5.53 -17.66 23.39
C LEU A 213 5.19 -18.04 24.84
N SER A 214 6.20 -18.32 25.68
CA SER A 214 6.00 -18.56 27.12
C SER A 214 6.11 -17.29 27.96
N GLU A 215 6.94 -16.37 27.51
CA GLU A 215 7.23 -15.09 28.15
C GLU A 215 6.79 -13.99 27.19
N ILE A 216 5.50 -13.97 26.82
CA ILE A 216 4.96 -12.85 26.05
C ILE A 216 5.32 -11.60 26.87
N PRO A 217 6.20 -10.72 26.36
CA PRO A 217 6.72 -9.61 27.15
C PRO A 217 5.54 -8.85 27.73
N PHE A 218 5.60 -8.53 29.02
CA PHE A 218 4.55 -7.78 29.72
C PHE A 218 4.08 -6.66 28.78
N GLN A 219 2.81 -6.75 28.36
CA GLN A 219 2.22 -5.91 27.33
C GLN A 219 2.35 -4.45 27.75
N ASP A 220 3.33 -3.73 27.21
CA ASP A 220 3.03 -2.35 26.88
C ASP A 220 2.01 -2.45 25.76
N HIS A 221 0.75 -2.12 26.08
CA HIS A 221 -0.28 -1.81 25.10
C HIS A 221 0.22 -0.64 24.25
N THR A 222 1.12 -0.94 23.31
CA THR A 222 1.90 0.03 22.53
C THR A 222 1.08 0.65 21.39
N GLY A 223 -0.24 0.44 21.41
CA GLY A 223 -1.16 0.75 20.33
C GLY A 223 -0.96 -0.15 19.13
N ASN A 224 -1.58 0.21 18.00
CA ASN A 224 -1.38 -0.49 16.74
C ASN A 224 -0.03 -0.08 16.14
N PRO A 225 0.92 -1.00 15.97
CA PRO A 225 2.24 -0.67 15.44
C PRO A 225 2.17 -0.23 13.98
N VAL A 226 3.05 0.70 13.59
CA VAL A 226 3.27 1.07 12.19
C VAL A 226 4.32 0.15 11.61
N PHE A 227 4.00 -0.57 10.53
CA PHE A 227 4.94 -1.44 9.85
C PHE A 227 4.81 -1.32 8.33
N PHE A 228 5.94 -1.30 7.63
CA PHE A 228 5.96 -1.32 6.17
C PHE A 228 7.33 -1.76 5.66
N ASP A 229 7.39 -2.39 4.49
CA ASP A 229 8.65 -2.62 3.81
C ASP A 229 9.12 -1.37 3.04
N PHE A 230 10.43 -1.12 3.10
CA PHE A 230 11.08 -0.10 2.28
C PHE A 230 11.62 -0.76 1.01
N LEU A 231 10.99 -0.46 -0.13
CA LEU A 231 11.35 -0.99 -1.46
C LEU A 231 11.43 -2.53 -1.55
N GLY A 232 10.73 -3.26 -0.68
CA GLY A 232 10.79 -4.73 -0.62
C GLY A 232 12.11 -5.29 -0.07
N THR A 233 12.91 -4.49 0.63
CA THR A 233 14.25 -4.88 1.08
C THR A 233 14.33 -5.19 2.57
N PHE A 234 13.74 -4.35 3.42
CA PHE A 234 13.67 -4.54 4.86
C PHE A 234 12.40 -3.90 5.41
N VAL A 235 12.01 -4.30 6.63
CA VAL A 235 10.79 -3.80 7.30
C VAL A 235 11.16 -2.73 8.30
N ILE A 236 10.48 -1.59 8.18
CA ILE A 236 10.44 -0.58 9.23
C ILE A 236 9.26 -0.93 10.13
N ARG A 237 9.51 -1.00 11.43
CA ARG A 237 8.50 -1.20 12.46
C ARG A 237 8.67 -0.16 13.56
N TRP A 238 7.61 0.57 13.87
CA TRP A 238 7.59 1.57 14.92
C TRP A 238 6.39 1.36 15.83
N PRO A 239 6.60 1.35 17.16
CA PRO A 239 5.52 1.63 18.09
C PRO A 239 4.85 2.97 17.75
N GLN A 240 3.57 3.10 18.09
CA GLN A 240 2.77 4.27 17.71
C GLN A 240 3.40 5.60 18.20
N TYR A 241 3.93 5.61 19.43
CA TYR A 241 4.57 6.81 20.00
C TYR A 241 5.83 7.24 19.22
N MET A 242 6.61 6.28 18.70
CA MET A 242 7.80 6.58 17.89
C MET A 242 7.39 7.18 16.55
N ALA A 243 6.39 6.60 15.88
CA ALA A 243 5.86 7.11 14.63
C ALA A 243 5.33 8.55 14.81
N CYS A 244 4.55 8.79 15.87
CA CYS A 244 4.03 10.11 16.22
C CYS A 244 5.17 11.12 16.47
N THR A 245 6.18 10.75 17.25
CA THR A 245 7.34 11.62 17.56
C THR A 245 8.12 11.99 16.29
N ILE A 246 8.42 11.02 15.43
CA ILE A 246 9.12 11.24 14.15
C ILE A 246 8.30 12.17 13.24
N ASN A 247 6.98 11.97 13.17
CA ASN A 247 6.09 12.81 12.38
C ASN A 247 6.07 14.26 12.87
N ILE A 248 5.92 14.48 14.19
CA ILE A 248 5.91 15.82 14.79
C ILE A 248 7.24 16.55 14.56
N ILE A 249 8.38 15.88 14.79
CA ILE A 249 9.69 16.47 14.53
C ILE A 249 9.83 16.86 13.06
N SER A 250 9.40 15.97 12.15
CA SER A 250 9.46 16.22 10.70
C SER A 250 8.61 17.41 10.28
N ILE A 251 7.41 17.57 10.87
CA ILE A 251 6.54 18.74 10.66
C ILE A 251 7.26 20.03 11.09
N ILE A 252 7.81 20.06 12.31
CA ILE A 252 8.50 21.25 12.85
C ILE A 252 9.68 21.65 11.97
N VAL A 253 10.53 20.67 11.59
CA VAL A 253 11.70 20.91 10.74
C VAL A 253 11.29 21.36 9.34
N SER A 254 10.18 20.85 8.79
CA SER A 254 9.65 21.28 7.50
C SER A 254 9.12 22.72 7.52
N ILE A 255 8.41 23.12 8.58
CA ILE A 255 7.98 24.51 8.80
C ILE A 255 9.20 25.44 8.87
N TYR A 256 10.25 25.03 9.58
CA TYR A 256 11.51 25.78 9.64
C TYR A 256 12.19 25.90 8.26
N SER A 257 12.15 24.84 7.46
CA SER A 257 12.68 24.83 6.08
C SER A 257 11.96 25.83 5.17
N ILE A 258 10.63 25.97 5.28
CA ILE A 258 9.84 27.00 4.59
C ILE A 258 10.25 28.40 5.08
N TYR A 259 10.47 28.57 6.39
CA TYR A 259 10.96 29.83 6.94
C TYR A 259 12.32 30.25 6.35
N LEU A 260 13.26 29.32 6.18
CA LEU A 260 14.55 29.59 5.51
C LEU A 260 14.36 30.07 4.07
N ASN A 261 13.40 29.50 3.33
CA ASN A 261 13.05 29.91 1.98
C ASN A 261 12.51 31.34 1.93
N ILE A 262 11.60 31.67 2.86
CA ILE A 262 11.08 33.04 3.02
C ILE A 262 12.22 34.02 3.29
N GLN A 263 13.18 33.66 4.16
CA GLN A 263 14.32 34.52 4.49
C GLN A 263 15.24 34.75 3.28
N ASN A 264 15.56 33.70 2.55
CA ASN A 264 16.39 33.78 1.34
C ASN A 264 15.73 34.61 0.23
N ALA A 265 14.40 34.55 0.10
CA ALA A 265 13.65 35.30 -0.90
C ALA A 265 13.48 36.81 -0.57
N ARG A 266 13.80 37.25 0.66
CA ARG A 266 13.62 38.66 1.09
C ARG A 266 14.37 39.67 0.24
N ARG A 267 15.48 39.26 -0.39
CA ARG A 267 16.27 40.14 -1.28
C ARG A 267 15.49 40.54 -2.52
N ASP A 268 14.62 39.66 -3.00
CA ASP A 268 13.94 39.80 -4.29
C ASP A 268 12.44 40.06 -4.15
N THR A 269 11.81 39.72 -3.01
CA THR A 269 10.37 39.85 -2.80
C THR A 269 10.02 40.12 -1.34
N LYS A 270 9.03 41.00 -1.09
CA LYS A 270 8.54 41.31 0.26
C LYS A 270 7.91 40.08 0.91
N LYS A 271 8.11 39.90 2.23
CA LYS A 271 7.53 38.78 3.01
C LYS A 271 6.00 38.66 2.86
N SER A 272 5.28 39.79 2.85
CA SER A 272 3.81 39.80 2.69
C SER A 272 3.36 39.27 1.33
N ILE A 273 4.10 39.60 0.26
CA ILE A 273 3.83 39.10 -1.09
C ILE A 273 4.10 37.60 -1.13
N TYR A 274 5.21 37.14 -0.55
CA TYR A 274 5.52 35.71 -0.47
C TYR A 274 4.40 34.91 0.22
N LEU A 275 3.96 35.36 1.40
CA LEU A 275 2.89 34.68 2.16
C LEU A 275 1.54 34.72 1.43
N LYS A 276 1.19 35.83 0.78
CA LYS A 276 0.00 35.91 -0.07
C LYS A 276 0.06 34.87 -1.20
N HIS A 277 1.18 34.80 -1.92
CA HIS A 277 1.34 33.84 -3.02
C HIS A 277 1.46 32.40 -2.55
N LEU A 278 1.96 32.15 -1.34
CA LEU A 278 1.97 30.83 -0.72
C LEU A 278 0.53 30.30 -0.56
N LEU A 279 -0.39 31.12 -0.03
CA LEU A 279 -1.81 30.76 0.06
C LEU A 279 -2.46 30.58 -1.31
N LEU A 280 -2.19 31.50 -2.25
CA LEU A 280 -2.74 31.42 -3.61
C LEU A 280 -2.25 30.19 -4.38
N CYS A 281 -0.96 29.83 -4.24
CA CYS A 281 -0.39 28.64 -4.89
C CYS A 281 -0.95 27.36 -4.25
N THR A 282 -1.11 27.30 -2.93
CA THR A 282 -1.77 26.17 -2.25
C THR A 282 -3.21 25.99 -2.76
N GLY A 283 -3.99 27.07 -2.83
CA GLY A 283 -5.33 27.05 -3.42
C GLY A 283 -5.33 26.62 -4.89
N ALA A 284 -4.34 27.08 -5.67
CA ALA A 284 -4.20 26.70 -7.08
C ALA A 284 -3.90 25.20 -7.25
N ILE A 285 -3.05 24.62 -6.40
CA ILE A 285 -2.77 23.17 -6.42
C ILE A 285 -4.05 22.38 -6.15
N ILE A 286 -4.79 22.73 -5.08
CA ILE A 286 -6.03 22.03 -4.69
C ILE A 286 -7.07 22.13 -5.80
N VAL A 287 -7.30 23.32 -6.36
CA VAL A 287 -8.25 23.50 -7.48
C VAL A 287 -7.81 22.70 -8.71
N SER A 288 -6.51 22.63 -9.00
CA SER A 288 -6.01 21.82 -10.12
C SER A 288 -6.31 20.33 -9.95
N TRP A 289 -6.22 19.81 -8.71
CA TRP A 289 -6.57 18.43 -8.39
C TRP A 289 -8.07 18.20 -8.53
N LEU A 290 -8.90 19.10 -8.01
CA LEU A 290 -10.37 18.99 -8.13
C LEU A 290 -10.82 19.01 -9.60
N VAL A 291 -10.27 19.92 -10.41
CA VAL A 291 -10.57 19.99 -11.86
C VAL A 291 -10.12 18.70 -12.57
N SER A 292 -8.97 18.15 -12.19
CA SER A 292 -8.46 16.89 -12.78
C SER A 292 -9.34 15.70 -12.41
N ILE A 293 -9.78 15.58 -11.15
CA ILE A 293 -10.68 14.53 -10.68
C ILE A 293 -12.03 14.62 -11.41
N LEU A 294 -12.62 15.81 -11.48
CA LEU A 294 -13.90 16.03 -12.19
C LEU A 294 -13.78 15.66 -13.68
N SER A 295 -12.66 16.00 -14.31
CA SER A 295 -12.42 15.70 -15.73
C SER A 295 -12.21 14.19 -15.95
N CYS A 296 -11.43 13.51 -15.09
CA CYS A 296 -11.23 12.06 -15.17
C CYS A 296 -12.54 11.31 -14.91
N THR A 297 -13.34 11.76 -13.94
CA THR A 297 -14.71 11.23 -13.71
C THR A 297 -15.58 11.42 -14.95
N LEU A 298 -15.56 12.60 -15.59
CA LEU A 298 -16.32 12.83 -16.81
C LEU A 298 -15.88 11.91 -17.96
N ILE A 299 -14.56 11.73 -18.16
CA ILE A 299 -14.03 10.77 -19.13
C ILE A 299 -14.56 9.36 -18.84
N ALA A 300 -14.45 8.90 -17.58
CA ALA A 300 -14.94 7.59 -17.16
C ALA A 300 -16.45 7.41 -17.39
N LEU A 301 -17.27 8.43 -17.11
CA LEU A 301 -18.72 8.41 -17.34
C LEU A 301 -19.06 8.40 -18.84
N ILE A 302 -18.30 9.11 -19.67
CA ILE A 302 -18.46 9.06 -21.13
C ILE A 302 -18.12 7.65 -21.64
N LEU A 303 -17.01 7.07 -21.20
CA LEU A 303 -16.64 5.68 -21.56
C LEU A 303 -17.70 4.69 -21.08
N THR A 304 -18.27 4.91 -19.90
CA THR A 304 -19.40 4.13 -19.39
C THR A 304 -20.60 4.20 -20.33
N LYS A 305 -21.01 5.41 -20.72
CA LYS A 305 -22.15 5.63 -21.62
C LYS A 305 -21.92 5.05 -23.02
N LEU A 306 -20.67 4.99 -23.47
CA LEU A 306 -20.28 4.40 -24.75
C LEU A 306 -20.14 2.87 -24.70
N GLY A 307 -20.38 2.23 -23.55
CA GLY A 307 -20.21 0.79 -23.38
C GLY A 307 -18.76 0.33 -23.46
N LYS A 308 -17.81 1.20 -23.09
CA LYS A 308 -16.35 0.96 -23.13
C LYS A 308 -15.74 0.77 -21.74
N VAL A 309 -16.58 0.48 -20.74
CA VAL A 309 -16.15 0.19 -19.35
C VAL A 309 -15.10 -0.91 -19.36
N MET A 310 -14.05 -0.74 -18.56
CA MET A 310 -12.99 -1.73 -18.35
C MET A 310 -12.20 -2.12 -19.60
N SER A 311 -12.16 -1.26 -20.63
CA SER A 311 -11.28 -1.48 -21.79
C SER A 311 -9.81 -1.68 -21.37
N TRP A 312 -9.40 -1.12 -20.24
CA TRP A 312 -8.05 -1.30 -19.71
C TRP A 312 -7.81 -2.65 -19.00
N TYR A 313 -8.81 -3.50 -18.76
CA TYR A 313 -8.68 -4.68 -17.89
C TYR A 313 -7.68 -5.71 -18.43
N ALA A 314 -7.77 -6.07 -19.70
CA ALA A 314 -6.81 -6.98 -20.35
C ALA A 314 -5.42 -6.33 -20.53
N ARG A 315 -5.35 -4.99 -20.54
CA ARG A 315 -4.13 -4.23 -20.81
C ARG A 315 -4.04 -3.00 -19.89
N PRO A 316 -3.63 -3.19 -18.62
CA PRO A 316 -3.61 -2.12 -17.62
C PRO A 316 -2.85 -0.85 -18.00
N ALA A 317 -1.90 -0.93 -18.94
CA ALA A 317 -1.18 0.24 -19.46
C ALA A 317 -2.10 1.35 -20.00
N TRP A 318 -3.31 1.01 -20.47
CA TRP A 318 -4.28 2.01 -20.93
C TRP A 318 -4.73 2.98 -19.85
N LEU A 319 -4.72 2.57 -18.58
CA LEU A 319 -5.04 3.43 -17.44
C LEU A 319 -4.16 4.68 -17.39
N PHE A 320 -2.87 4.54 -17.75
CA PHE A 320 -1.95 5.67 -17.80
C PHE A 320 -2.40 6.71 -18.84
N PHE A 321 -2.72 6.26 -20.04
CA PHE A 321 -3.12 7.16 -21.12
C PHE A 321 -4.52 7.76 -20.91
N LEU A 322 -5.44 7.00 -20.30
CA LEU A 322 -6.81 7.43 -20.06
C LEU A 322 -6.94 8.41 -18.90
N TYR A 323 -6.15 8.24 -17.84
CA TYR A 323 -6.35 8.99 -16.60
C TYR A 323 -5.13 9.78 -16.15
N VAL A 324 -3.93 9.21 -16.24
CA VAL A 324 -2.71 9.92 -15.80
C VAL A 324 -2.35 11.06 -16.75
N VAL A 325 -2.42 10.84 -18.07
CA VAL A 325 -2.12 11.88 -19.07
C VAL A 325 -3.06 13.09 -18.95
N PRO A 326 -4.39 12.94 -18.86
CA PRO A 326 -5.30 14.06 -18.60
C PRO A 326 -5.02 14.79 -17.29
N THR A 327 -4.73 14.08 -16.19
CA THR A 327 -4.35 14.71 -14.91
C THR A 327 -3.12 15.62 -15.09
N ILE A 328 -2.06 15.12 -15.74
CA ILE A 328 -0.85 15.90 -16.02
C ILE A 328 -1.19 17.12 -16.88
N PHE A 329 -1.91 16.90 -17.98
CA PHE A 329 -2.27 17.95 -18.92
C PHE A 329 -3.06 19.09 -18.25
N LEU A 330 -4.09 18.74 -17.47
CA LEU A 330 -4.97 19.71 -16.80
C LEU A 330 -4.22 20.47 -15.70
N SER A 331 -3.45 19.78 -14.86
CA SER A 331 -2.64 20.44 -13.83
C SER A 331 -1.60 21.38 -14.42
N MET A 332 -0.89 20.97 -15.47
CA MET A 332 0.09 21.81 -16.16
C MET A 332 -0.56 23.04 -16.81
N THR A 333 -1.69 22.86 -17.50
CA THR A 333 -2.45 23.96 -18.12
C THR A 333 -2.92 24.95 -17.07
N PHE A 334 -3.44 24.45 -15.94
CA PHE A 334 -3.90 25.29 -14.84
C PHE A 334 -2.76 26.09 -14.20
N PHE A 335 -1.59 25.46 -13.97
CA PHE A 335 -0.42 26.14 -13.41
C PHE A 335 0.14 27.21 -14.36
N LEU A 336 0.17 26.96 -15.67
CA LEU A 336 0.58 27.99 -16.63
C LEU A 336 -0.40 29.17 -16.64
N PHE A 337 -1.70 28.88 -16.62
CA PHE A 337 -2.74 29.90 -16.62
C PHE A 337 -2.67 30.79 -15.36
N ILE A 338 -2.66 30.19 -14.18
CA ILE A 338 -2.55 30.94 -12.91
C ILE A 338 -1.16 31.58 -12.76
N GLY A 339 -0.11 30.87 -13.12
CA GLY A 339 1.27 31.34 -13.08
C GLY A 339 1.51 32.58 -13.94
N SER A 340 0.86 32.69 -15.11
CA SER A 340 0.93 33.89 -15.96
C SER A 340 0.42 35.16 -15.24
N ARG A 341 -0.59 35.00 -14.37
CA ARG A 341 -1.14 36.09 -13.55
C ARG A 341 -0.26 36.39 -12.35
N GLN A 342 0.25 35.36 -11.68
CA GLN A 342 1.14 35.50 -10.52
C GLN A 342 2.48 36.16 -10.88
N LYS A 343 3.01 35.89 -12.09
CA LYS A 343 4.24 36.53 -12.62
C LYS A 343 4.15 38.06 -12.73
N LYS A 344 2.95 38.65 -12.68
CA LYS A 344 2.76 40.11 -12.62
C LYS A 344 3.23 40.70 -11.28
N GLU A 345 3.10 39.96 -10.18
CA GLU A 345 3.54 40.38 -8.84
C GLU A 345 4.90 39.76 -8.47
N VAL A 346 5.14 38.50 -8.84
CA VAL A 346 6.40 37.78 -8.57
C VAL A 346 7.20 37.64 -9.86
N LYS A 347 8.09 38.60 -10.12
CA LYS A 347 8.82 38.69 -11.41
C LYS A 347 9.75 37.49 -11.68
N SER A 348 10.33 36.89 -10.65
CA SER A 348 11.27 35.77 -10.80
C SER A 348 10.52 34.44 -10.89
N ALA A 349 10.63 33.76 -12.03
CA ALA A 349 10.05 32.43 -12.23
C ALA A 349 10.59 31.40 -11.23
N TRP A 350 11.83 31.55 -10.78
CA TRP A 350 12.44 30.69 -9.75
C TRP A 350 11.82 30.87 -8.38
N ILE A 351 11.51 32.13 -7.99
CA ILE A 351 10.84 32.41 -6.72
C ILE A 351 9.41 31.86 -6.77
N LEU A 352 8.71 32.06 -7.88
CA LEU A 352 7.37 31.50 -8.05
C LEU A 352 7.38 29.97 -7.96
N TYR A 353 8.31 29.30 -8.66
CA TYR A 353 8.52 27.85 -8.55
C TYR A 353 8.78 27.41 -7.09
N GLN A 354 9.61 28.16 -6.37
CA GLN A 354 9.93 27.86 -4.98
C GLN A 354 8.71 28.05 -4.06
N ILE A 355 7.86 29.05 -4.30
CA ILE A 355 6.59 29.21 -3.60
C ILE A 355 5.65 28.03 -3.86
N TYR A 356 5.57 27.52 -5.11
CA TYR A 356 4.80 26.29 -5.39
C TYR A 356 5.37 25.08 -4.65
N CYS A 357 6.70 24.94 -4.55
CA CYS A 357 7.31 23.88 -3.75
C CYS A 357 6.94 24.01 -2.26
N ASP A 358 7.01 25.21 -1.69
CA ASP A 358 6.61 25.45 -0.31
C ASP A 358 5.09 25.20 -0.11
N SER A 359 4.25 25.50 -1.10
CA SER A 359 2.82 25.16 -1.09
C SER A 359 2.57 23.64 -1.08
N TYR A 360 3.32 22.86 -1.86
CA TYR A 360 3.28 21.40 -1.78
C TYR A 360 3.76 20.90 -0.41
N SER A 361 4.83 21.48 0.15
CA SER A 361 5.28 21.17 1.51
C SER A 361 4.18 21.43 2.53
N ILE A 362 3.44 22.54 2.43
CA ILE A 362 2.29 22.81 3.32
C ILE A 362 1.23 21.74 3.19
N ILE A 363 0.87 21.33 1.97
CA ILE A 363 -0.14 20.28 1.76
C ILE A 363 0.31 18.96 2.40
N TRP A 364 1.56 18.54 2.17
CA TRP A 364 2.10 17.32 2.77
C TRP A 364 2.24 17.40 4.29
N ILE A 365 2.61 18.56 4.84
CA ILE A 365 2.59 18.82 6.29
C ILE A 365 1.16 18.67 6.82
N SER A 366 0.15 19.24 6.14
CA SER A 366 -1.25 19.14 6.56
C SER A 366 -1.76 17.70 6.52
N ILE A 367 -1.42 16.92 5.48
CA ILE A 367 -1.75 15.49 5.40
C ILE A 367 -1.05 14.72 6.53
N LEU A 368 0.24 14.97 6.78
CA LEU A 368 0.97 14.32 7.87
C LEU A 368 0.42 14.70 9.25
N SER A 369 0.06 15.97 9.46
CA SER A 369 -0.60 16.43 10.70
C SER A 369 -1.95 15.75 10.89
N PHE A 370 -2.73 15.58 9.81
CA PHE A 370 -3.98 14.80 9.86
C PHE A 370 -3.70 13.35 10.28
N CYS A 371 -2.70 12.70 9.68
CA CYS A 371 -2.31 11.34 10.09
C CYS A 371 -1.89 11.26 11.57
N VAL A 372 -1.20 12.28 12.10
CA VAL A 372 -0.83 12.33 13.52
C VAL A 372 -2.06 12.48 14.42
N VAL A 373 -2.98 13.39 14.09
CA VAL A 373 -4.19 13.66 14.90
C VAL A 373 -5.13 12.46 14.93
N PHE A 374 -5.26 11.74 13.81
CA PHE A 374 -6.14 10.58 13.68
C PHE A 374 -5.41 9.25 13.83
N GLU A 375 -4.14 9.27 14.25
CA GLU A 375 -3.34 8.06 14.47
C GLU A 375 -3.28 7.09 13.27
N ILE A 376 -3.29 7.63 12.05
CA ILE A 376 -3.26 6.86 10.80
C ILE A 376 -1.89 6.23 10.60
N ARG A 377 -1.86 4.90 10.51
CA ARG A 377 -0.65 4.08 10.38
C ARG A 377 0.04 4.24 9.04
N SER A 378 -0.69 4.51 7.95
CA SER A 378 -0.10 4.87 6.65
C SER A 378 0.56 6.26 6.60
N GLY A 379 0.65 6.99 7.72
CA GLY A 379 1.35 8.28 7.83
C GLY A 379 2.83 8.25 7.41
N PHE A 380 3.45 7.07 7.28
CA PHE A 380 4.78 6.93 6.70
C PHE A 380 4.86 7.41 5.23
N ILE A 381 3.74 7.38 4.47
CA ILE A 381 3.69 7.85 3.08
C ILE A 381 3.88 9.37 3.01
N PRO A 382 3.03 10.20 3.66
CA PRO A 382 3.25 11.64 3.71
C PRO A 382 4.55 12.00 4.45
N LEU A 383 5.01 11.19 5.41
CA LEU A 383 6.32 11.40 6.06
C LEU A 383 7.46 11.43 5.04
N HIS A 384 7.50 10.51 4.07
CA HIS A 384 8.52 10.53 3.02
C HIS A 384 8.48 11.83 2.20
N TRP A 385 7.28 12.30 1.86
CA TRP A 385 7.08 13.56 1.12
C TRP A 385 7.35 14.83 1.94
N VAL A 386 7.39 14.74 3.27
CA VAL A 386 7.82 15.83 4.14
C VAL A 386 9.34 15.79 4.34
N VAL A 387 9.90 14.65 4.74
CA VAL A 387 11.30 14.54 5.18
C VAL A 387 12.29 14.77 4.04
N PHE A 388 12.12 14.07 2.92
CA PHE A 388 13.11 14.11 1.83
C PHE A 388 13.21 15.49 1.16
N PRO A 389 12.10 16.16 0.77
CA PRO A 389 12.16 17.54 0.27
C PRO A 389 12.68 18.52 1.32
N THR A 390 12.38 18.31 2.60
CA THR A 390 12.86 19.17 3.70
C THR A 390 14.38 19.10 3.86
N ILE A 391 14.94 17.89 3.92
CA ILE A 391 16.40 17.67 3.97
C ILE A 391 17.05 18.27 2.72
N GLY A 392 16.49 17.99 1.55
CA GLY A 392 16.96 18.55 0.28
C GLY A 392 16.91 20.08 0.25
N ASN A 393 15.93 20.72 0.88
CA ASN A 393 15.86 22.17 0.93
C ASN A 393 16.88 22.78 1.91
N ILE A 394 17.06 22.18 3.09
CA ILE A 394 18.03 22.66 4.10
C ILE A 394 19.46 22.57 3.57
N ILE A 395 19.83 21.42 2.98
CA ILE A 395 21.16 21.24 2.37
C ILE A 395 21.38 22.24 1.23
N ARG A 396 20.35 22.48 0.40
CA ARG A 396 20.41 23.47 -0.68
C ARG A 396 20.69 24.87 -0.14
N CYS A 397 19.96 25.29 0.89
CA CYS A 397 20.13 26.62 1.49
C CYS A 397 21.54 26.85 2.04
N ASN A 398 22.16 25.81 2.62
CA ASN A 398 23.47 25.92 3.26
C ASN A 398 24.65 25.75 2.29
N PHE A 399 24.55 24.86 1.29
CA PHE A 399 25.69 24.45 0.47
C PHE A 399 25.54 24.74 -1.03
N PHE A 400 24.31 24.63 -1.58
CA PHE A 400 24.09 24.62 -3.04
C PHE A 400 23.21 25.76 -3.56
N ASN A 401 23.06 26.85 -2.80
CA ASN A 401 22.12 27.93 -3.13
C ASN A 401 22.44 28.64 -4.47
N LYS A 402 23.69 28.55 -4.95
CA LYS A 402 24.14 29.12 -6.23
C LYS A 402 24.03 28.17 -7.42
N TRP A 403 23.75 26.88 -7.20
CA TRP A 403 23.69 25.91 -8.30
C TRP A 403 22.48 26.17 -9.19
N ARG A 404 22.68 26.11 -10.50
CA ARG A 404 21.66 26.36 -11.54
C ARG A 404 21.81 25.34 -12.67
N GLY A 405 20.78 25.26 -13.51
CA GLY A 405 20.78 24.37 -14.69
C GLY A 405 20.88 22.90 -14.29
N TRP A 406 21.70 22.14 -15.02
CA TRP A 406 21.84 20.69 -14.84
C TRP A 406 22.32 20.28 -13.45
N LYS A 407 23.20 21.06 -12.81
CA LYS A 407 23.70 20.77 -11.45
C LYS A 407 22.57 20.81 -10.42
N TRP A 408 21.71 21.81 -10.53
CA TRP A 408 20.53 21.94 -9.66
C TRP A 408 19.50 20.85 -9.95
N LEU A 409 19.27 20.51 -11.23
CA LEU A 409 18.35 19.45 -11.61
C LEU A 409 18.82 18.09 -11.08
N PHE A 410 20.11 17.77 -11.25
CA PHE A 410 20.70 16.55 -10.73
C PHE A 410 20.56 16.46 -9.21
N TYR A 411 20.90 17.53 -8.50
CA TYR A 411 20.72 17.61 -7.04
C TYR A 411 19.25 17.37 -6.64
N TYR A 412 18.32 18.06 -7.30
CA TYR A 412 16.90 17.97 -7.02
C TYR A 412 16.38 16.54 -7.23
N LEU A 413 16.77 15.90 -8.34
CA LEU A 413 16.42 14.51 -8.63
C LEU A 413 16.96 13.57 -7.56
N MET A 414 18.21 13.75 -7.11
CA MET A 414 18.78 12.92 -6.03
C MET A 414 17.99 13.06 -4.73
N THR A 415 17.60 14.28 -4.34
CA THR A 415 16.86 14.51 -3.09
C THR A 415 15.42 14.00 -3.11
N THR A 416 14.81 13.90 -4.30
CA THR A 416 13.41 13.47 -4.46
C THR A 416 13.28 12.02 -4.95
N CYS A 417 14.36 11.38 -5.38
CA CYS A 417 14.32 10.04 -5.98
C CYS A 417 13.65 9.01 -5.06
N LEU A 418 14.05 8.95 -3.78
CA LEU A 418 13.54 7.96 -2.83
C LEU A 418 12.02 8.04 -2.58
N PRO A 419 11.41 9.20 -2.24
CA PRO A 419 9.96 9.26 -2.08
C PRO A 419 9.20 8.94 -3.36
N TYR A 420 9.75 9.29 -4.54
CA TYR A 420 9.18 8.90 -5.84
C TYR A 420 9.18 7.39 -6.04
N ILE A 421 10.34 6.72 -5.86
CA ILE A 421 10.44 5.27 -6.05
C ILE A 421 9.54 4.53 -5.05
N GLN A 422 9.58 4.89 -3.76
CA GLN A 422 8.74 4.25 -2.74
C GLN A 422 7.25 4.46 -3.02
N SER A 423 6.83 5.66 -3.41
CA SER A 423 5.43 5.94 -3.71
C SER A 423 4.97 5.22 -4.98
N PHE A 424 5.82 5.16 -6.02
CA PHE A 424 5.54 4.42 -7.24
C PHE A 424 5.44 2.91 -6.98
N TYR A 425 6.31 2.37 -6.12
CA TYR A 425 6.25 0.99 -5.64
C TYR A 425 4.91 0.66 -4.97
N LEU A 426 4.43 1.53 -4.07
CA LEU A 426 3.12 1.38 -3.42
C LEU A 426 1.96 1.49 -4.42
N ILE A 427 2.04 2.42 -5.38
CA ILE A 427 1.03 2.58 -6.44
C ILE A 427 0.93 1.31 -7.29
N ILE A 428 2.06 0.69 -7.65
CA ILE A 428 2.05 -0.59 -8.37
C ILE A 428 1.35 -1.67 -7.55
N GLY A 429 1.65 -1.78 -6.26
CA GLY A 429 0.97 -2.71 -5.35
C GLY A 429 -0.54 -2.49 -5.31
N ALA A 430 -0.98 -1.24 -5.17
CA ALA A 430 -2.40 -0.89 -5.21
C ALA A 430 -3.04 -1.25 -6.55
N LEU A 431 -2.37 -1.03 -7.68
CA LEU A 431 -2.91 -1.39 -9.00
C LEU A 431 -3.04 -2.91 -9.17
N TYR A 432 -2.08 -3.70 -8.69
CA TYR A 432 -2.20 -5.16 -8.73
C TYR A 432 -3.40 -5.69 -7.94
N LEU A 433 -3.76 -5.01 -6.85
CA LEU A 433 -4.93 -5.37 -6.04
C LEU A 433 -6.24 -4.86 -6.65
N PHE A 434 -6.33 -3.57 -6.98
CA PHE A 434 -7.59 -2.95 -7.37
C PHE A 434 -8.04 -3.29 -8.79
N ILE A 435 -7.12 -3.53 -9.73
CA ILE A 435 -7.50 -3.88 -11.12
C ILE A 435 -8.36 -5.15 -11.14
N PRO A 436 -7.92 -6.30 -10.59
CA PRO A 436 -8.73 -7.51 -10.56
C PRO A 436 -10.01 -7.36 -9.72
N ILE A 437 -9.95 -6.67 -8.57
CA ILE A 437 -11.15 -6.43 -7.74
C ILE A 437 -12.22 -5.70 -8.54
N MET A 438 -11.85 -4.67 -9.31
CA MET A 438 -12.77 -3.95 -10.18
C MET A 438 -13.37 -4.80 -11.30
N GLY A 439 -12.72 -5.92 -11.66
CA GLY A 439 -13.27 -6.89 -12.62
C GLY A 439 -14.33 -7.81 -12.02
N ARG A 440 -14.30 -8.03 -10.71
CA ARG A 440 -15.23 -8.93 -9.99
C ARG A 440 -16.22 -8.22 -9.07
N SER A 441 -16.13 -6.89 -8.92
CA SER A 441 -17.02 -6.09 -8.08
C SER A 441 -18.47 -6.01 -8.58
N GLY A 442 -18.78 -6.61 -9.75
CA GLY A 442 -20.11 -6.61 -10.34
C GLY A 442 -20.57 -5.24 -10.82
N SER A 443 -21.86 -5.11 -11.14
CA SER A 443 -22.44 -3.90 -11.71
C SER A 443 -22.86 -2.83 -10.69
N SER A 444 -22.75 -3.13 -9.39
CA SER A 444 -23.13 -2.20 -8.31
C SER A 444 -22.16 -1.03 -8.17
N ILE A 445 -20.90 -1.23 -8.58
CA ILE A 445 -19.82 -0.25 -8.53
C ILE A 445 -19.37 0.06 -9.95
N ASN A 446 -19.28 1.35 -10.31
CA ASN A 446 -18.70 1.75 -11.58
C ASN A 446 -17.17 1.69 -11.50
N SER A 447 -16.60 0.56 -11.94
CA SER A 447 -15.16 0.29 -11.96
C SER A 447 -14.35 1.35 -12.71
N GLU A 448 -14.89 1.88 -13.80
CA GLU A 448 -14.24 2.92 -14.61
C GLU A 448 -14.03 4.20 -13.78
N VAL A 449 -15.05 4.64 -13.05
CA VAL A 449 -15.01 5.84 -12.21
C VAL A 449 -14.08 5.64 -11.01
N VAL A 450 -14.10 4.46 -10.39
CA VAL A 450 -13.20 4.13 -9.26
C VAL A 450 -11.75 4.21 -9.70
N MET A 451 -11.39 3.54 -10.80
CA MET A 451 -10.01 3.54 -11.31
C MET A 451 -9.57 4.93 -11.76
N ALA A 452 -10.44 5.68 -12.44
CA ALA A 452 -10.16 7.04 -12.88
C ALA A 452 -9.82 7.96 -11.71
N ASN A 453 -10.63 7.95 -10.65
CA ASN A 453 -10.43 8.80 -9.48
C ASN A 453 -9.24 8.35 -8.65
N MET A 454 -9.07 7.04 -8.43
CA MET A 454 -7.93 6.48 -7.72
C MET A 454 -6.61 6.91 -8.40
N LEU A 455 -6.48 6.70 -9.71
CA LEU A 455 -5.28 7.09 -10.46
C LEU A 455 -5.06 8.61 -10.46
N CYS A 456 -6.11 9.39 -10.65
CA CYS A 456 -6.01 10.85 -10.61
C CYS A 456 -5.47 11.32 -9.26
N ILE A 457 -5.97 10.78 -8.14
CA ILE A 457 -5.49 11.11 -6.79
C ILE A 457 -4.04 10.67 -6.59
N LEU A 458 -3.73 9.39 -6.88
CA LEU A 458 -2.39 8.83 -6.69
C LEU A 458 -1.33 9.60 -7.51
N PHE A 459 -1.60 9.90 -8.77
CA PHE A 459 -0.65 10.63 -9.62
C PHE A 459 -0.63 12.14 -9.35
N SER A 460 -1.73 12.74 -8.90
CA SER A 460 -1.73 14.14 -8.41
C SER A 460 -0.79 14.32 -7.22
N LEU A 461 -0.79 13.35 -6.31
CA LEU A 461 0.11 13.30 -5.16
C LEU A 461 1.54 12.94 -5.57
N LEU A 462 1.73 11.89 -6.38
CA LEU A 462 3.05 11.44 -6.86
C LEU A 462 3.80 12.58 -7.57
N LEU A 463 3.12 13.36 -8.41
CA LEU A 463 3.72 14.44 -9.18
C LEU A 463 3.92 15.75 -8.37
N SER A 464 3.79 15.66 -7.05
CA SER A 464 4.15 16.75 -6.14
C SER A 464 5.60 17.18 -6.37
N PHE A 465 5.84 18.49 -6.27
CA PHE A 465 7.14 19.11 -6.51
C PHE A 465 7.68 19.03 -7.96
N THR A 466 7.23 18.10 -8.81
CA THR A 466 7.64 18.05 -10.24
C THR A 466 6.73 18.84 -11.16
N LEU A 467 5.40 18.83 -10.96
CA LEU A 467 4.48 19.61 -11.79
C LEU A 467 4.84 21.11 -11.91
N PRO A 468 5.29 21.80 -10.84
CA PRO A 468 5.72 23.20 -10.93
C PRO A 468 6.85 23.47 -11.92
N PHE A 469 7.60 22.45 -12.38
CA PHE A 469 8.61 22.63 -13.42
C PHE A 469 8.08 23.28 -14.69
N VAL A 470 6.79 23.08 -14.98
CA VAL A 470 6.12 23.71 -16.12
C VAL A 470 6.30 25.23 -16.14
N LEU A 471 6.42 25.87 -14.98
CA LEU A 471 6.59 27.32 -14.85
C LEU A 471 7.97 27.83 -15.30
N LEU A 472 8.97 26.93 -15.33
CA LEU A 472 10.36 27.18 -15.70
C LEU A 472 10.66 26.81 -17.16
N ILE A 473 9.80 26.01 -17.80
CA ILE A 473 10.00 25.54 -19.18
C ILE A 473 9.60 26.65 -20.16
N LYS A 474 10.49 26.98 -21.11
CA LYS A 474 10.22 28.03 -22.12
C LYS A 474 9.09 27.66 -23.10
N ASN A 475 9.04 26.41 -23.54
CA ASN A 475 8.08 25.92 -24.57
C ASN A 475 7.12 24.89 -23.99
N ALA A 476 6.52 25.19 -22.83
CA ALA A 476 5.61 24.26 -22.15
C ALA A 476 4.38 23.89 -23.00
N GLU A 477 3.95 24.79 -23.90
CA GLU A 477 2.87 24.55 -24.86
C GLU A 477 3.12 23.34 -25.76
N ARG A 478 4.38 23.11 -26.20
CA ARG A 478 4.72 21.93 -27.02
C ARG A 478 4.51 20.63 -26.25
N ILE A 479 4.82 20.62 -24.95
CA ILE A 479 4.59 19.45 -24.09
C ILE A 479 3.08 19.21 -23.96
N LEU A 480 2.30 20.28 -23.73
CA LEU A 480 0.84 20.19 -23.67
C LEU A 480 0.23 19.67 -24.98
N SER A 481 0.72 20.12 -26.14
CA SER A 481 0.26 19.61 -27.44
C SER A 481 0.57 18.12 -27.61
N VAL A 482 1.73 17.64 -27.15
CA VAL A 482 2.07 16.21 -27.19
C VAL A 482 1.17 15.40 -26.26
N LEU A 483 0.95 15.85 -25.02
CA LEU A 483 0.05 15.17 -24.07
C LEU A 483 -1.39 15.10 -24.60
N MET A 484 -1.90 16.22 -25.14
CA MET A 484 -3.21 16.27 -25.78
C MET A 484 -3.28 15.32 -26.98
N GLY A 485 -2.26 15.31 -27.84
CA GLY A 485 -2.18 14.40 -28.99
C GLY A 485 -2.21 12.93 -28.57
N ILE A 486 -1.43 12.54 -27.56
CA ILE A 486 -1.43 11.18 -27.00
C ILE A 486 -2.82 10.82 -26.48
N PHE A 487 -3.47 11.71 -25.72
CA PHE A 487 -4.80 11.48 -25.19
C PHE A 487 -5.86 11.33 -26.30
N LEU A 488 -5.86 12.22 -27.30
CA LEU A 488 -6.81 12.16 -28.41
C LEU A 488 -6.63 10.90 -29.26
N ILE A 489 -5.38 10.46 -29.52
CA ILE A 489 -5.10 9.19 -30.18
C ILE A 489 -5.63 8.03 -29.34
N THR A 490 -5.39 8.05 -28.03
CA THR A 490 -5.85 7.02 -27.09
C THR A 490 -7.37 6.86 -27.12
N ILE A 491 -8.10 7.97 -26.99
CA ILE A 491 -9.57 8.00 -27.05
C ILE A 491 -10.05 7.58 -28.44
N GLY A 492 -9.43 8.07 -29.51
CA GLY A 492 -9.75 7.69 -30.89
C GLY A 492 -9.61 6.20 -31.13
N VAL A 493 -8.49 5.59 -30.73
CA VAL A 493 -8.27 4.14 -30.82
C VAL A 493 -9.33 3.39 -30.02
N LEU A 494 -9.62 3.81 -28.80
CA LEU A 494 -10.57 3.11 -27.93
C LEU A 494 -12.02 3.17 -28.43
N ILE A 495 -12.44 4.32 -28.98
CA ILE A 495 -13.78 4.49 -29.55
C ILE A 495 -13.91 3.74 -30.88
N LEU A 496 -12.94 3.91 -31.78
CA LEU A 496 -13.00 3.39 -33.16
C LEU A 496 -12.72 1.90 -33.27
N THR A 497 -12.05 1.29 -32.28
CA THR A 497 -11.81 -0.15 -32.28
C THR A 497 -12.84 -0.87 -31.43
N SER A 498 -13.50 -1.86 -32.03
CA SER A 498 -14.44 -2.77 -31.36
C SER A 498 -13.74 -4.00 -30.77
N THR A 499 -12.51 -4.31 -31.18
CA THR A 499 -11.93 -5.67 -31.08
C THR A 499 -10.64 -5.81 -30.26
N TRP A 500 -9.98 -4.74 -29.83
CA TRP A 500 -8.67 -4.85 -29.15
C TRP A 500 -8.73 -5.06 -27.63
N PHE A 501 -9.93 -5.19 -27.07
CA PHE A 501 -10.18 -5.26 -25.62
C PHE A 501 -10.96 -6.51 -25.17
N SER A 502 -11.23 -7.44 -26.10
CA SER A 502 -12.05 -8.63 -25.90
C SER A 502 -11.29 -9.95 -26.05
N LEU A 503 -10.02 -10.00 -25.68
CA LEU A 503 -9.24 -11.24 -25.56
C LEU A 503 -8.41 -11.21 -24.28
#